data_AF-A0A7W0V513-F1
#
_entry.id   AF-A0A7W0V513-F1
#
_cell.length_a   1.000
_cell.length_b   1.000
_cell.length_c   1.000
_cell.angle_alpha   90.00
_cell.angle_beta   90.00
_cell.angle_gamma   90.00
#
_symmetry.space_group_name_H-M   'P 1'
#
loop_
_entity.id
_entity.type
_entity.pdbx_description
1 polymer ?
#
loop_
_entity_poly.entity_id
_entity_poly.type
_entity_poly.pdbx_seq_one_letter_code
_entity_poly.pdbx_strand_id
1 'polypeptide(L)'
;MPQADAGATSLARRIDALRQAIEKHNYDYYILDQPTASDAEYDGLWRELREIEAAHPDLVSPESPTQRVGISPTSRFSQIKHPLPMLSLSNVYSRDELKAWAGRLSRLLPGTDFSFVTEPKIDGLAVALTYIDGVLQRGATRGDGMTGEDITANLRTIRNLPLRLRQVDATNQPSTIEIRGEVYMRRA
;
A
#
# COMPACT_ATOMS: atom_id res chain seq x y z
N MET A 1 27.18 2.58 -37.01
CA MET A 1 26.34 2.22 -35.84
C MET A 1 27.25 2.24 -34.63
N PRO A 2 26.94 2.92 -33.52
CA PRO A 2 25.67 2.81 -32.76
C PRO A 2 25.05 4.18 -32.33
N GLN A 3 23.74 4.35 -32.50
CA GLN A 3 22.97 5.48 -31.92
C GLN A 3 21.68 5.03 -31.20
N ALA A 4 21.37 3.73 -31.18
CA ALA A 4 20.13 3.22 -30.59
C ALA A 4 20.11 3.23 -29.04
N ASP A 5 21.27 3.22 -28.39
CA ASP A 5 21.37 3.00 -26.94
C ASP A 5 21.09 4.27 -26.11
N ALA A 6 21.54 5.44 -26.58
CA ALA A 6 21.38 6.71 -25.86
C ALA A 6 19.92 7.21 -25.77
N GLY A 7 19.10 6.90 -26.79
CA GLY A 7 17.68 7.24 -26.82
C GLY A 7 16.84 6.39 -25.86
N ALA A 8 17.14 5.10 -25.76
CA ALA A 8 16.47 4.18 -24.85
C ALA A 8 16.73 4.52 -23.37
N THR A 9 17.98 4.87 -23.01
CA THR A 9 18.31 5.32 -21.64
C THR A 9 17.69 6.68 -21.28
N SER A 10 17.42 7.53 -22.27
CA SER A 10 16.69 8.80 -22.09
C SER A 10 15.20 8.55 -21.81
N LEU A 11 14.58 7.65 -22.57
CA LEU A 11 13.17 7.33 -22.45
C LEU A 11 12.84 6.61 -21.14
N ALA A 12 13.64 5.61 -20.75
CA ALA A 12 13.46 4.90 -19.48
C ALA A 12 13.51 5.87 -18.28
N ARG A 13 14.48 6.81 -18.29
CA ARG A 13 14.56 7.87 -17.27
C ARG A 13 13.34 8.79 -17.26
N ARG A 14 12.78 9.10 -18.44
CA ARG A 14 11.55 9.91 -18.52
C ARG A 14 10.36 9.17 -17.95
N ILE A 15 10.19 7.89 -18.28
CA ILE A 15 9.14 7.03 -17.73
C ILE A 15 9.23 6.98 -16.20
N ASP A 16 10.43 6.76 -15.65
CA ASP A 16 10.63 6.72 -14.20
C ASP A 16 10.33 8.08 -13.54
N ALA A 17 10.75 9.18 -14.15
CA ALA A 17 10.42 10.52 -13.67
C ALA A 17 8.91 10.79 -13.68
N LEU A 18 8.19 10.39 -14.73
CA LEU A 18 6.73 10.49 -14.82
C LEU A 18 6.04 9.66 -13.74
N ARG A 19 6.46 8.40 -13.56
CA ARG A 19 5.94 7.51 -12.50
C ARG A 19 6.14 8.12 -11.12
N GLN A 20 7.34 8.64 -10.83
CA GLN A 20 7.66 9.29 -9.56
C GLN A 20 6.82 10.56 -9.32
N ALA A 21 6.66 11.41 -10.34
CA ALA A 21 5.85 12.62 -10.24
C ALA A 21 4.37 12.30 -9.97
N ILE A 22 3.79 11.35 -10.72
CA ILE A 22 2.41 10.91 -10.54
C ILE A 22 2.19 10.33 -9.15
N GLU A 23 3.08 9.44 -8.68
CA GLU A 23 2.98 8.87 -7.33
C GLU A 23 3.15 9.92 -6.23
N LYS A 24 4.00 10.93 -6.44
CA LYS A 24 4.10 12.07 -5.53
C LYS A 24 2.78 12.84 -5.46
N HIS A 25 2.16 13.19 -6.59
CA HIS A 25 0.89 13.89 -6.60
C HIS A 25 -0.24 13.05 -6.00
N ASN A 26 -0.27 11.73 -6.26
CA ASN A 26 -1.20 10.82 -5.62
C ASN A 26 -1.04 10.81 -4.10
N TYR A 27 0.20 10.81 -3.61
CA TYR A 27 0.45 10.89 -2.17
C TYR A 27 -0.04 12.21 -1.57
N ASP A 28 0.35 13.32 -2.19
CA ASP A 28 -0.01 14.66 -1.73
C ASP A 28 -1.53 14.84 -1.70
N TYR A 29 -2.24 14.36 -2.73
CA TYR A 29 -3.70 14.40 -2.82
C TYR A 29 -4.38 13.43 -1.85
N TYR A 30 -4.06 12.12 -1.90
CA TYR A 30 -4.84 11.09 -1.21
C TYR A 30 -4.43 10.84 0.24
N ILE A 31 -3.18 11.15 0.61
CA ILE A 31 -2.64 10.86 1.94
C ILE A 31 -2.42 12.12 2.76
N LEU A 32 -1.84 13.18 2.16
CA LEU A 32 -1.62 14.43 2.88
C LEU A 32 -2.81 15.38 2.87
N ASP A 33 -3.79 15.16 1.98
CA ASP A 33 -4.90 16.08 1.72
C ASP A 33 -4.40 17.51 1.37
N GLN A 34 -3.27 17.57 0.65
CA GLN A 34 -2.54 18.78 0.28
C GLN A 34 -2.09 18.70 -1.19
N PRO A 35 -3.02 18.79 -2.16
CA PRO A 35 -2.68 18.66 -3.57
C PRO A 35 -1.67 19.73 -4.01
N THR A 36 -0.58 19.28 -4.64
CA THR A 36 0.53 20.14 -5.09
C THR A 36 0.52 20.45 -6.58
N ALA A 37 -0.37 19.81 -7.34
CA ALA A 37 -0.59 20.02 -8.76
C ALA A 37 -2.07 20.25 -9.04
N SER A 38 -2.35 21.05 -10.07
CA SER A 38 -3.68 21.15 -10.67
C SER A 38 -4.05 19.87 -11.42
N ASP A 39 -5.36 19.65 -11.61
CA ASP A 39 -5.87 18.52 -12.38
C ASP A 39 -5.28 18.47 -13.80
N ALA A 40 -5.10 19.63 -14.45
CA ALA A 40 -4.54 19.72 -15.80
C ALA A 40 -3.07 19.28 -15.86
N GLU A 41 -2.26 19.62 -14.84
CA GLU A 41 -0.87 19.19 -14.74
C GLU A 41 -0.79 17.68 -14.51
N TYR A 42 -1.59 17.15 -13.58
CA TYR A 42 -1.66 15.72 -13.31
C TYR A 42 -2.09 14.92 -14.55
N ASP A 43 -3.16 15.36 -15.23
CA ASP A 43 -3.67 14.73 -16.44
C ASP A 43 -2.64 14.78 -17.58
N GLY A 44 -1.86 15.85 -17.67
CA GLY A 44 -0.75 15.98 -18.60
C GLY A 44 0.31 14.91 -18.39
N LEU A 45 0.79 14.76 -17.15
CA LEU A 45 1.77 13.72 -16.78
C LEU A 45 1.24 12.31 -17.06
N TRP A 46 -0.02 12.07 -16.70
CA TRP A 46 -0.64 10.76 -16.87
C TRP A 46 -0.85 10.39 -18.35
N ARG A 47 -1.27 11.35 -19.16
CA ARG A 47 -1.41 11.17 -20.61
C ARG A 47 -0.07 10.86 -21.27
N GLU A 48 0.97 11.62 -20.95
CA GLU A 48 2.31 11.40 -21.48
C GLU A 48 2.82 9.99 -21.12
N LEU A 49 2.68 9.58 -19.86
CA LEU A 49 3.09 8.23 -19.44
C LEU A 49 2.35 7.14 -20.22
N ARG A 50 1.02 7.29 -20.42
CA ARG A 50 0.24 6.32 -21.19
C ARG A 50 0.63 6.26 -22.65
N GLU A 51 0.91 7.39 -23.28
CA GLU A 51 1.34 7.45 -24.68
C GLU A 51 2.68 6.73 -24.87
N ILE A 52 3.64 6.99 -23.97
CA ILE A 52 4.94 6.32 -23.99
C ILE A 52 4.79 4.81 -23.78
N GLU A 53 4.01 4.38 -22.80
CA GLU A 53 3.80 2.96 -22.50
C GLU A 53 3.02 2.23 -23.60
N ALA A 54 2.11 2.91 -24.30
CA ALA A 54 1.42 2.37 -25.46
C ALA A 54 2.37 2.19 -26.66
N ALA A 55 3.32 3.12 -26.86
CA ALA A 55 4.32 3.05 -27.92
C ALA A 55 5.47 2.07 -27.60
N HIS A 56 5.75 1.83 -26.32
CA HIS A 56 6.82 0.97 -25.82
C HIS A 56 6.31 -0.04 -24.78
N PRO A 57 5.55 -1.07 -25.19
CA PRO A 57 4.99 -2.06 -24.27
C PRO A 57 6.03 -2.83 -23.46
N ASP A 58 7.26 -2.94 -23.97
CA ASP A 58 8.42 -3.56 -23.32
C ASP A 58 8.91 -2.80 -22.09
N LEU A 59 8.59 -1.50 -21.98
CA LEU A 59 8.97 -0.63 -20.86
C LEU A 59 7.88 -0.53 -19.78
N VAL A 60 6.74 -1.20 -19.98
CA VAL A 60 5.63 -1.22 -19.02
C VAL A 60 6.01 -2.08 -17.82
N SER A 61 6.05 -1.47 -16.64
CA SER A 61 6.26 -2.19 -15.37
C SER A 61 4.90 -2.49 -14.70
N PRO A 62 4.74 -3.64 -14.02
CA PRO A 62 3.55 -3.94 -13.20
C PRO A 62 3.25 -2.93 -12.07
N GLU A 63 4.22 -2.08 -11.77
CA GLU A 63 4.16 -1.04 -10.75
C GLU A 63 3.74 0.32 -11.30
N SER A 64 3.58 0.43 -12.62
CA SER A 64 3.24 1.70 -13.25
C SER A 64 1.82 2.13 -12.83
N PRO A 65 1.60 3.43 -12.52
CA PRO A 65 0.28 3.95 -12.15
C PRO A 65 -0.81 3.68 -13.19
N THR A 66 -0.43 3.51 -14.46
CA THR A 66 -1.35 3.19 -15.57
C THR A 66 -1.96 1.80 -15.47
N GLN A 67 -1.30 0.87 -14.77
CA GLN A 67 -1.76 -0.51 -14.61
C GLN A 67 -2.89 -0.66 -13.58
N ARG A 68 -3.25 0.41 -12.87
CA ARG A 68 -4.34 0.41 -11.90
C ARG A 68 -5.73 0.33 -12.56
N VAL A 69 -5.85 0.73 -13.83
CA VAL A 69 -7.12 0.77 -14.57
C VAL A 69 -7.23 -0.46 -15.48
N GLY A 70 -8.32 -1.22 -15.36
CA GLY A 70 -8.66 -2.30 -16.30
C GLY A 70 -8.39 -3.73 -15.82
N ILE A 71 -8.09 -3.95 -14.54
CA ILE A 71 -8.02 -5.32 -14.00
C ILE A 71 -9.44 -5.84 -13.81
N SER A 72 -9.86 -6.78 -14.66
CA SER A 72 -11.13 -7.50 -14.47
C SER A 72 -11.10 -8.22 -13.11
N PRO A 73 -12.16 -8.10 -12.28
CA PRO A 73 -12.26 -8.85 -11.03
C PRO A 73 -12.10 -10.34 -11.31
N THR A 74 -11.13 -10.98 -10.67
CA THR A 74 -10.97 -12.43 -10.79
C THR A 74 -12.06 -13.07 -9.92
N SER A 75 -12.86 -13.98 -10.49
CA SER A 75 -13.98 -14.61 -9.78
C SER A 75 -13.55 -15.73 -8.82
N ARG A 76 -12.26 -16.10 -8.82
CA ARG A 76 -11.68 -17.09 -7.91
C ARG A 76 -10.44 -16.52 -7.24
N PHE A 77 -10.50 -16.43 -5.93
CA PHE A 77 -9.35 -16.05 -5.12
C PHE A 77 -8.56 -17.29 -4.73
N SER A 78 -7.24 -17.24 -4.89
CA SER A 78 -6.36 -18.29 -4.37
C SER A 78 -6.16 -18.08 -2.87
N GLN A 79 -5.87 -19.16 -2.13
CA GLN A 79 -5.59 -19.05 -0.71
C GLN A 79 -4.12 -18.67 -0.47
N ILE A 80 -3.91 -17.77 0.48
CA ILE A 80 -2.58 -17.35 0.95
C ILE A 80 -2.46 -17.63 2.43
N LYS A 81 -1.40 -18.33 2.81
CA LYS A 81 -1.00 -18.43 4.20
C LYS A 81 -0.25 -17.18 4.63
N HIS A 82 -0.66 -16.57 5.74
CA HIS A 82 0.04 -15.45 6.35
C HIS A 82 1.36 -15.93 6.99
N PRO A 83 2.46 -15.17 6.87
CA PRO A 83 3.73 -15.52 7.48
C PRO A 83 3.64 -15.54 9.02
N LEU A 84 2.82 -14.66 9.59
CA LEU A 84 2.47 -14.63 11.00
C LEU A 84 0.95 -14.58 11.16
N PRO A 85 0.37 -15.10 12.26
CA PRO A 85 -1.07 -15.01 12.50
C PRO A 85 -1.57 -13.56 12.54
N MET A 86 -2.72 -13.28 11.90
CA MET A 86 -3.50 -12.05 12.03
C MET A 86 -4.53 -12.22 13.15
N LEU A 87 -4.14 -11.81 14.36
CA LEU A 87 -4.92 -11.96 15.58
C LEU A 87 -6.08 -10.97 15.68
N SER A 88 -7.05 -11.31 16.53
CA SER A 88 -8.08 -10.38 17.00
C SER A 88 -7.63 -9.71 18.30
N LEU A 89 -8.20 -8.55 18.60
CA LEU A 89 -8.12 -7.92 19.91
C LEU A 89 -9.27 -8.37 20.80
N SER A 90 -9.05 -8.35 22.11
CA SER A 90 -10.13 -8.42 23.10
C SER A 90 -10.84 -7.06 23.21
N ASN A 91 -12.13 -7.08 23.52
CA ASN A 91 -12.93 -5.86 23.66
C ASN A 91 -13.12 -5.49 25.14
N VAL A 92 -13.29 -4.19 25.39
CA VAL A 92 -13.78 -3.63 26.64
C VAL A 92 -14.91 -2.65 26.32
N TYR A 93 -15.95 -2.62 27.15
CA TYR A 93 -17.16 -1.82 26.92
C TYR A 93 -17.43 -0.81 28.04
N SER A 94 -16.61 -0.82 29.09
CA SER A 94 -16.73 0.11 30.20
C SER A 94 -15.36 0.64 30.66
N ARG A 95 -15.38 1.79 31.34
CA ARG A 95 -14.17 2.38 31.94
C ARG A 95 -13.57 1.47 33.02
N ASP A 96 -14.41 0.74 33.74
CA ASP A 96 -13.94 -0.15 34.81
C ASP A 96 -13.29 -1.42 34.23
N GLU A 97 -13.81 -1.96 33.13
CA GLU A 97 -13.13 -3.04 32.38
C GLU A 97 -11.76 -2.59 31.84
N LEU A 98 -11.67 -1.37 31.31
CA LEU A 98 -10.41 -0.81 30.83
C LEU A 98 -9.40 -0.63 31.98
N LYS A 99 -9.82 -0.09 33.13
CA LYS A 99 -8.99 0.01 34.34
C LYS A 99 -8.54 -1.37 34.82
N ALA A 100 -9.44 -2.36 34.80
CA ALA A 100 -9.12 -3.72 35.19
C ALA A 100 -8.08 -4.35 34.24
N TRP A 101 -8.17 -4.08 32.94
CA TRP A 101 -7.16 -4.48 31.96
C TRP A 101 -5.80 -3.82 32.23
N ALA A 102 -5.77 -2.49 32.43
CA ALA A 102 -4.54 -1.78 32.77
C ALA A 102 -3.91 -2.32 34.08
N GLY A 103 -4.73 -2.57 35.10
CA GLY A 103 -4.28 -3.17 36.35
C GLY A 103 -3.72 -4.59 36.19
N ARG A 104 -4.17 -5.37 35.19
CA ARG A 104 -3.53 -6.66 34.85
C ARG A 104 -2.12 -6.45 34.31
N LEU A 105 -1.91 -5.45 33.45
CA LEU A 105 -0.57 -5.15 32.89
C LEU A 105 0.43 -4.78 33.99
N SER A 106 0.05 -3.90 34.93
CA SER A 106 0.93 -3.51 36.04
C SER A 106 1.28 -4.67 36.98
N ARG A 107 0.41 -5.67 37.11
CA ARG A 107 0.71 -6.89 37.88
C ARG A 107 1.65 -7.83 37.12
N LEU A 108 1.49 -7.93 35.80
CA LEU A 108 2.34 -8.77 34.95
C LEU A 108 3.75 -8.19 34.77
N LEU A 109 3.88 -6.86 34.77
CA LEU A 109 5.14 -6.15 34.62
C LEU A 109 5.27 -5.07 35.72
N PRO A 110 5.64 -5.45 36.95
CA PRO A 110 5.76 -4.52 38.06
C PRO A 110 6.86 -3.47 37.82
N GLY A 111 6.58 -2.21 38.17
CA GLY A 111 7.54 -1.10 38.08
C GLY A 111 7.74 -0.52 36.68
N THR A 112 7.07 -1.05 35.67
CA THR A 112 7.09 -0.49 34.31
C THR A 112 6.13 0.69 34.21
N ASP A 113 6.63 1.81 33.67
CA ASP A 113 5.79 2.91 33.23
C ASP A 113 5.32 2.66 31.79
N PHE A 114 4.00 2.70 31.57
CA PHE A 114 3.40 2.36 30.29
C PHE A 114 2.94 3.61 29.56
N SER A 115 3.37 3.75 28.31
CA SER A 115 2.75 4.66 27.34
C SER A 115 1.84 3.87 26.42
N PHE A 116 0.66 4.41 26.11
CA PHE A 116 -0.31 3.78 25.23
C PHE A 116 -0.49 4.60 23.95
N VAL A 117 -0.46 3.92 22.82
CA VAL A 117 -0.90 4.47 21.54
C VAL A 117 -2.40 4.19 21.44
N THR A 118 -3.18 5.23 21.14
CA THR A 118 -4.64 5.11 20.96
C THR A 118 -4.98 5.47 19.52
N GLU A 119 -5.65 4.56 18.84
CA GLU A 119 -6.04 4.71 17.43
C GLU A 119 -7.55 4.47 17.29
N PRO A 120 -8.26 5.20 16.41
CA PRO A 120 -9.64 4.86 16.06
C PRO A 120 -9.71 3.44 15.49
N LYS A 121 -10.63 2.62 16.00
CA LYS A 121 -10.88 1.30 15.43
C LYS A 121 -11.69 1.44 14.14
N ILE A 122 -11.00 1.33 13.00
CA ILE A 122 -11.64 1.37 11.69
C ILE A 122 -12.56 0.16 11.52
N ASP A 123 -13.77 0.41 11.03
CA ASP A 123 -14.75 -0.63 10.69
C ASP A 123 -14.67 -0.91 9.19
N GLY A 124 -13.91 -1.95 8.85
CA GLY A 124 -13.58 -2.32 7.49
C GLY A 124 -13.13 -3.77 7.39
N LEU A 125 -12.43 -4.08 6.31
CA LEU A 125 -11.84 -5.39 6.07
C LEU A 125 -10.34 -5.35 6.34
N ALA A 126 -9.90 -6.15 7.31
CA ALA A 126 -8.48 -6.37 7.58
C ALA A 126 -7.78 -7.02 6.37
N VAL A 127 -6.69 -6.41 5.93
CA VAL A 127 -5.83 -6.89 4.83
C VAL A 127 -4.36 -6.90 5.25
N ALA A 128 -3.59 -7.73 4.57
CA ALA A 128 -2.14 -7.80 4.68
C ALA A 128 -1.50 -7.54 3.32
N LEU A 129 -0.55 -6.61 3.26
CA LEU A 129 0.19 -6.21 2.06
C LEU A 129 1.65 -6.63 2.20
N THR A 130 2.10 -7.57 1.39
CA THR A 130 3.50 -7.99 1.33
C THR A 130 4.23 -7.23 0.24
N TYR A 131 5.27 -6.51 0.65
CA TYR A 131 6.22 -5.85 -0.23
C TYR A 131 7.54 -6.62 -0.23
N ILE A 132 8.12 -6.81 -1.42
CA ILE A 132 9.46 -7.36 -1.61
C ILE A 132 10.29 -6.31 -2.34
N ASP A 133 11.44 -5.95 -1.79
CA ASP A 133 12.31 -4.86 -2.27
C ASP A 133 11.53 -3.55 -2.49
N GLY A 134 10.59 -3.29 -1.58
CA GLY A 134 9.71 -2.12 -1.63
C GLY A 134 8.56 -2.21 -2.63
N VAL A 135 8.42 -3.28 -3.41
CA VAL A 135 7.37 -3.44 -4.43
C VAL A 135 6.24 -4.33 -3.91
N LEU A 136 4.99 -3.90 -4.08
CA LEU A 136 3.82 -4.69 -3.71
C LEU A 136 3.82 -5.97 -4.52
N GLN A 137 4.00 -7.10 -3.84
CA GLN A 137 3.91 -8.41 -4.46
C GLN A 137 2.57 -9.08 -4.23
N ARG A 138 2.03 -8.95 -3.01
CA ARG A 138 0.85 -9.69 -2.62
C ARG A 138 -0.02 -8.88 -1.69
N GLY A 139 -1.33 -9.01 -1.85
CA GLY A 139 -2.32 -8.49 -0.93
C GLY A 139 -3.35 -9.56 -0.60
N ALA A 140 -3.58 -9.78 0.70
CA ALA A 140 -4.45 -10.84 1.18
C ALA A 140 -5.51 -10.32 2.16
N THR A 141 -6.69 -10.94 2.18
CA THR A 141 -7.67 -10.75 3.26
C THR A 141 -7.17 -11.41 4.55
N ARG A 142 -7.75 -11.05 5.70
CA ARG A 142 -7.46 -11.76 6.96
C ARG A 142 -7.86 -13.25 6.92
N GLY A 143 -9.02 -13.57 6.34
CA GLY A 143 -9.62 -14.90 6.39
C GLY A 143 -9.79 -15.40 7.84
N ASP A 144 -9.29 -16.58 8.15
CA ASP A 144 -9.34 -17.18 9.49
C ASP A 144 -8.24 -16.66 10.44
N GLY A 145 -7.38 -15.75 9.96
CA GLY A 145 -6.22 -15.23 10.67
C GLY A 145 -4.92 -15.98 10.37
N MET A 146 -4.98 -17.18 9.82
CA MET A 146 -3.81 -17.95 9.37
C MET A 146 -3.73 -18.01 7.85
N THR A 147 -4.89 -18.08 7.19
CA THR A 147 -5.04 -18.19 5.75
C THR A 147 -6.09 -17.19 5.29
N GLY A 148 -5.73 -16.37 4.31
CA GLY A 148 -6.59 -15.41 3.63
C GLY A 148 -6.79 -15.74 2.15
N GLU A 149 -7.45 -14.82 1.46
CA GLU A 149 -7.68 -14.86 0.02
C GLU A 149 -6.78 -13.85 -0.70
N ASP A 150 -6.19 -14.23 -1.83
CA ASP A 150 -5.42 -13.34 -2.70
C ASP A 150 -6.33 -12.35 -3.40
N ILE A 151 -6.26 -11.10 -2.96
CA ILE A 151 -6.99 -9.96 -3.50
C ILE A 151 -6.04 -8.90 -4.06
N THR A 152 -4.83 -9.30 -4.47
CA THR A 152 -3.77 -8.39 -4.95
C THR A 152 -4.27 -7.53 -6.12
N ALA A 153 -4.93 -8.14 -7.10
CA ALA A 153 -5.53 -7.46 -8.23
C ALA A 153 -6.51 -6.34 -7.81
N ASN A 154 -7.38 -6.64 -6.85
CA ASN A 154 -8.37 -5.70 -6.32
C ASN A 154 -7.69 -4.56 -5.57
N LEU A 155 -6.70 -4.87 -4.72
CA LEU A 155 -5.96 -3.88 -3.92
C LEU A 155 -5.15 -2.91 -4.79
N ARG A 156 -4.62 -3.36 -5.94
CA ARG A 156 -3.92 -2.48 -6.90
C ARG A 156 -4.82 -1.36 -7.46
N THR A 157 -6.14 -1.53 -7.42
CA THR A 157 -7.10 -0.51 -7.87
C THR A 157 -7.30 0.63 -6.85
N ILE A 158 -6.91 0.42 -5.59
CA ILE A 158 -7.05 1.42 -4.53
C ILE A 158 -6.01 2.53 -4.75
N ARG A 159 -6.50 3.75 -5.03
CA ARG A 159 -5.63 4.88 -5.46
C ARG A 159 -4.61 5.32 -4.42
N ASN A 160 -4.98 5.27 -3.14
CA ASN A 160 -4.10 5.69 -2.06
C ASN A 160 -3.19 4.56 -1.55
N LEU A 161 -3.29 3.36 -2.12
CA LEU A 161 -2.38 2.25 -1.82
C LEU A 161 -1.11 2.40 -2.68
N PRO A 162 0.09 2.46 -2.08
CA PRO A 162 1.34 2.56 -2.83
C PRO A 162 1.71 1.20 -3.45
N LEU A 163 1.92 1.16 -4.77
CA LEU A 163 2.43 -0.05 -5.45
C LEU A 163 3.93 -0.25 -5.20
N ARG A 164 4.64 0.84 -4.90
CA ARG A 164 6.02 0.86 -4.44
C ARG A 164 6.13 1.74 -3.20
N LEU A 165 6.76 1.23 -2.16
CA LEU A 165 7.08 1.99 -0.95
C LEU A 165 8.10 3.08 -1.30
N ARG A 166 7.88 4.28 -0.76
CA ARG A 166 8.85 5.36 -0.91
C ARG A 166 10.11 5.04 -0.11
N GLN A 167 11.25 5.21 -0.76
CA GLN A 167 12.55 5.07 -0.13
C GLN A 167 12.82 6.33 0.69
N VAL A 168 12.56 6.27 2.00
CA VAL A 168 12.83 7.38 2.93
C VAL A 168 14.29 7.30 3.41
N ASP A 169 14.80 6.09 3.59
CA ASP A 169 16.21 5.81 3.88
C ASP A 169 16.63 4.54 3.14
N ALA A 170 17.49 4.69 2.13
CA ALA A 170 17.95 3.59 1.29
C ALA A 170 18.79 2.55 2.08
N THR A 171 19.24 2.90 3.29
CA THR A 171 20.14 2.05 4.09
C THR A 171 19.41 1.05 4.99
N ASN A 172 18.10 1.17 5.17
CA ASN A 172 17.39 0.42 6.22
C ASN A 172 16.01 -0.14 5.82
N GLN A 173 15.75 -0.32 4.52
CA GLN A 173 14.50 -0.94 4.08
C GLN A 173 14.62 -2.48 4.12
N PRO A 174 13.71 -3.18 4.83
CA PRO A 174 13.69 -4.64 4.79
C PRO A 174 13.48 -5.15 3.37
N SER A 175 14.20 -6.22 2.98
CA SER A 175 13.98 -6.88 1.69
C SER A 175 12.56 -7.43 1.56
N THR A 176 11.93 -7.79 2.68
CA THR A 176 10.53 -8.22 2.73
C THR A 176 9.85 -7.58 3.94
N ILE A 177 8.67 -6.99 3.72
CA ILE A 177 7.84 -6.44 4.80
C ILE A 177 6.36 -6.75 4.53
N GLU A 178 5.65 -7.16 5.59
CA GLU A 178 4.19 -7.27 5.57
C GLU A 178 3.59 -6.13 6.38
N ILE A 179 2.78 -5.29 5.72
CA ILE A 179 2.06 -4.18 6.33
C ILE A 179 0.59 -4.56 6.43
N ARG A 180 0.00 -4.40 7.61
CA ARG A 180 -1.40 -4.76 7.89
C ARG A 180 -2.21 -3.51 8.19
N GLY A 181 -3.49 -3.55 7.80
CA GLY A 181 -4.43 -2.47 8.07
C GLY A 181 -5.80 -2.77 7.48
N GLU A 182 -6.64 -1.74 7.40
CA GLU A 182 -8.04 -1.90 7.05
C GLU A 182 -8.38 -1.20 5.72
N VAL A 183 -9.04 -1.93 4.84
CA VAL A 183 -9.73 -1.36 3.67
C VAL A 183 -11.18 -1.10 4.05
N TYR A 184 -11.68 0.10 3.78
CA TYR A 184 -13.05 0.48 4.12
C TYR A 184 -13.64 1.39 3.05
N MET A 185 -14.96 1.51 3.05
CA MET A 185 -15.69 2.46 2.20
C MET A 185 -16.08 3.67 3.04
N ARG A 186 -15.87 4.87 2.49
CA ARG A 186 -16.36 6.10 3.12
C ARG A 186 -17.89 6.10 3.09
N ARG A 187 -18.51 6.59 4.17
CA ARG A 187 -19.95 6.89 4.17
C ARG A 187 -20.20 8.07 3.23
N ALA A 188 -21.29 8.02 2.48
CA ALA A 188 -21.74 9.09 1.60
C ALA A 188 -22.18 10.32 2.40
#